data_AF-A0A971H411-F1
#
_entry.id   AF-A0A971H411-F1
#
_cell.length_a   1.000
_cell.length_b   1.000
_cell.length_c   1.000
_cell.angle_alpha   90.00
_cell.angle_beta   90.00
_cell.angle_gamma   90.00
#
_symmetry.space_group_name_H-M   'P 1'
#
loop_
_entity.id
_entity.type
_entity.pdbx_description
1 polymer ?
#
loop_
_entity_poly.entity_id
_entity_poly.type
_entity_poly.pdbx_seq_one_letter_code
_entity_poly.pdbx_strand_id
1 'polypeptide(L)'
;LTFDDGPSKITSEVLDILGEYNVKATFFVIGYLAEQNPDIIKRIYEEGHTLGNHSYSHKYKKIYRNTNSFLDELKSTEKVLKSILG
;
A
#
# COMPACT_ATOMS: atom_id res chain seq x y z
N LEU A 1 -14.15 3.14 -3.23
CA LEU A 1 -13.58 3.72 -1.99
C LEU A 1 -12.06 3.66 -2.09
N THR A 2 -11.36 4.66 -1.55
CA THR A 2 -9.89 4.68 -1.51
C THR A 2 -9.40 4.92 -0.08
N PHE A 3 -8.30 4.29 0.28
CA PHE A 3 -7.66 4.41 1.59
C PHE A 3 -6.16 4.64 1.40
N ASP A 4 -5.64 5.68 2.04
CA ASP A 4 -4.22 6.06 1.97
C ASP A 4 -3.50 5.70 3.28
N ASP A 5 -2.18 5.80 3.29
CA ASP A 5 -1.29 5.64 4.46
C ASP A 5 -1.26 4.24 5.12
N GLY A 6 -1.89 3.24 4.51
CA GLY A 6 -1.84 1.85 4.96
C GLY A 6 -0.61 1.07 4.45
N PRO A 7 -0.48 -0.21 4.81
CA PRO A 7 -1.29 -0.94 5.79
C PRO A 7 -0.97 -0.49 7.24
N SER A 8 -1.99 -0.55 8.09
CA SER A 8 -1.88 -0.27 9.53
C SER A 8 -2.69 -1.28 10.34
N LYS A 9 -2.66 -1.18 11.67
CA LYS A 9 -3.37 -2.11 12.57
C LYS A 9 -4.88 -2.19 12.30
N ILE A 10 -5.48 -1.11 11.78
CA ILE A 10 -6.93 -1.07 11.49
C ILE A 10 -7.29 -1.59 10.09
N THR A 11 -6.30 -1.82 9.22
CA THR A 11 -6.57 -2.21 7.82
C THR A 11 -7.33 -3.54 7.76
N SER A 12 -7.03 -4.49 8.65
CA SER A 12 -7.77 -5.76 8.73
C SER A 12 -9.25 -5.59 9.06
N GLU A 13 -9.59 -4.69 9.99
CA GLU A 13 -11.00 -4.42 10.35
C GLU A 13 -11.75 -3.74 9.20
N VAL A 14 -11.06 -2.86 8.46
CA VAL A 14 -11.62 -2.25 7.24
C VAL A 14 -11.89 -3.31 6.18
N LEU A 15 -10.98 -4.26 5.99
CA LEU A 15 -11.15 -5.39 5.07
C LEU A 15 -12.35 -6.26 5.46
N ASP A 16 -12.51 -6.56 6.75
CA ASP A 16 -13.67 -7.32 7.27
C ASP A 16 -14.99 -6.63 6.91
N ILE A 17 -15.09 -5.32 7.15
CA ILE A 17 -16.28 -4.52 6.83
C ILE A 17 -16.52 -4.49 5.31
N LEU A 18 -15.48 -4.26 4.50
CA LEU A 18 -15.61 -4.27 3.05
C LEU A 18 -16.10 -5.64 2.54
N GLY A 19 -15.63 -6.73 3.15
CA GLY A 19 -16.09 -8.08 2.89
C GLY A 19 -17.56 -8.30 3.24
N GLU A 20 -18.02 -7.83 4.40
CA GLU A 20 -19.43 -7.91 4.83
C GLU A 20 -20.39 -7.29 3.82
N TYR A 21 -20.02 -6.11 3.28
CA TYR A 21 -20.85 -5.40 2.31
C TYR A 21 -20.54 -5.79 0.85
N ASN A 22 -19.64 -6.74 0.61
CA ASN A 22 -19.15 -7.14 -0.71
C ASN A 22 -18.68 -5.95 -1.59
N VAL A 23 -17.97 -4.99 -0.97
CA VAL A 23 -17.46 -3.79 -1.63
C VAL A 23 -15.97 -3.94 -1.91
N LYS A 24 -15.53 -3.59 -3.12
CA LYS A 24 -14.09 -3.50 -3.45
C LYS A 24 -13.58 -2.06 -3.35
N ALA A 25 -12.34 -1.90 -2.91
CA ALA A 25 -11.69 -0.62 -2.69
C ALA A 25 -10.27 -0.61 -3.27
N THR A 26 -9.65 0.56 -3.27
CA THR A 26 -8.24 0.74 -3.62
C THR A 26 -7.46 1.23 -2.41
N PHE A 27 -6.35 0.58 -2.09
CA PHE A 27 -5.49 0.92 -0.96
C PHE A 27 -4.16 1.47 -1.48
N PHE A 28 -3.91 2.76 -1.30
CA PHE A 28 -2.63 3.38 -1.59
C PHE A 28 -1.69 3.16 -0.40
N VAL A 29 -0.75 2.24 -0.55
CA VAL A 29 0.09 1.78 0.55
C VAL A 29 1.48 2.41 0.55
N ILE A 30 2.00 2.65 1.75
CA ILE A 30 3.36 3.12 1.97
C ILE A 30 4.32 1.93 1.96
N GLY A 31 5.39 2.01 1.15
CA GLY A 31 6.29 0.88 0.92
C GLY A 31 6.95 0.32 2.18
N TYR A 32 7.43 1.17 3.11
CA TYR A 32 8.04 0.65 4.35
C TYR A 32 7.02 -0.03 5.28
N LEU A 33 5.75 0.38 5.24
CA LEU A 33 4.68 -0.28 6.01
C LEU A 33 4.25 -1.59 5.34
N ALA A 34 4.21 -1.62 4.01
CA ALA A 34 3.96 -2.84 3.24
C ALA A 34 5.01 -3.92 3.53
N GLU A 35 6.30 -3.53 3.60
CA GLU A 35 7.41 -4.42 3.95
C GLU A 35 7.29 -5.02 5.37
N GLN A 36 6.75 -4.24 6.31
CA GLN A 36 6.54 -4.66 7.70
C GLN A 36 5.28 -5.51 7.90
N ASN A 37 4.32 -5.46 6.97
CA ASN A 37 3.02 -6.13 7.09
C ASN A 37 2.64 -6.87 5.80
N PRO A 38 3.48 -7.82 5.34
CA PRO A 38 3.29 -8.50 4.05
C PRO A 38 2.01 -9.36 4.01
N ASP A 39 1.59 -9.88 5.15
CA ASP A 39 0.34 -10.59 5.37
C ASP A 39 -0.89 -9.74 5.08
N ILE A 40 -0.91 -8.48 5.54
CA ILE A 40 -2.01 -7.54 5.23
C ILE A 40 -2.02 -7.20 3.73
N ILE A 41 -0.85 -7.01 3.10
CA ILE A 41 -0.76 -6.76 1.66
C ILE A 41 -1.32 -7.91 0.84
N LYS A 42 -0.98 -9.16 1.20
CA LYS A 42 -1.55 -10.36 0.57
C LYS A 42 -3.05 -10.40 0.73
N ARG A 43 -3.55 -10.13 1.94
CA ARG A 43 -4.98 -10.10 2.23
C ARG A 43 -5.74 -9.09 1.37
N ILE A 44 -5.23 -7.85 1.25
CA ILE A 44 -5.81 -6.82 0.36
C ILE A 44 -5.94 -7.37 -1.07
N TYR A 45 -4.88 -7.99 -1.59
CA TYR A 45 -4.85 -8.53 -2.95
C TYR A 45 -5.77 -9.74 -3.13
N GLU A 46 -5.69 -10.73 -2.24
CA GLU A 46 -6.46 -11.97 -2.27
C GLU A 46 -7.97 -11.73 -2.11
N GLU A 47 -8.37 -10.72 -1.35
CA GLU A 47 -9.78 -10.31 -1.21
C GLU A 47 -10.29 -9.48 -2.40
N GLY A 48 -9.47 -9.26 -3.43
CA GLY A 48 -9.87 -8.64 -4.70
C GLY A 48 -9.89 -7.11 -4.67
N HIS A 49 -9.16 -6.50 -3.74
CA HIS A 49 -8.96 -5.05 -3.73
C HIS A 49 -7.77 -4.65 -4.60
N THR A 50 -7.71 -3.38 -4.99
CA THR A 50 -6.59 -2.83 -5.77
C THR A 50 -5.53 -2.25 -4.84
N LEU A 51 -4.25 -2.54 -5.10
CA LEU A 51 -3.13 -1.88 -4.43
C LEU A 51 -2.60 -0.73 -5.28
N GLY A 52 -2.50 0.45 -4.68
CA GLY A 52 -1.87 1.64 -5.22
C GLY A 52 -0.56 1.96 -4.49
N ASN A 53 0.31 2.74 -5.12
CA ASN A 53 1.59 3.15 -4.56
C ASN A 53 1.48 4.52 -3.90
N HIS A 54 1.80 4.63 -2.60
CA HIS A 54 1.79 5.87 -1.84
C HIS A 54 3.19 6.32 -1.40
N SER A 55 4.20 6.14 -2.26
CA SER A 55 5.64 6.32 -1.97
C SER A 55 6.19 5.31 -0.96
N TYR A 56 7.51 5.23 -0.82
CA TYR A 56 8.13 4.27 0.10
C TYR A 56 8.20 4.82 1.51
N SER A 57 8.55 6.09 1.68
CA SER A 57 8.83 6.72 2.98
C SER A 57 7.76 7.67 3.49
N HIS A 58 6.86 8.13 2.61
CA HIS A 58 5.86 9.17 2.91
C HIS A 58 6.47 10.50 3.45
N LYS A 59 7.71 10.81 3.07
CA LYS A 59 8.41 12.03 3.46
C LYS A 59 8.40 13.06 2.34
N TYR A 60 7.49 14.03 2.41
CA TYR A 60 7.33 15.10 1.41
C TYR A 60 8.65 15.70 0.92
N LYS A 61 9.51 16.15 1.84
CA LYS A 61 10.82 16.76 1.50
C LYS A 61 11.77 15.82 0.76
N LYS A 62 11.64 14.50 0.94
CA LYS A 62 12.44 13.49 0.24
C LYS A 62 11.84 13.20 -1.13
N ILE A 63 10.54 12.94 -1.18
CA ILE A 63 9.79 12.62 -2.41
C ILE A 63 9.98 13.72 -3.45
N TYR A 64 9.73 14.98 -3.08
CA TYR A 64 9.73 16.10 -4.02
C TYR A 64 11.06 16.85 -4.11
N ARG A 65 12.16 16.25 -3.63
CA ARG A 65 13.48 16.89 -3.71
C ARG A 65 13.94 17.10 -5.17
N ASN A 66 13.67 16.11 -6.02
CA ASN A 66 13.91 16.12 -7.46
C ASN A 66 13.28 14.87 -8.10
N THR A 67 13.27 14.82 -9.44
CA THR A 67 12.69 13.69 -10.21
C THR A 67 13.28 12.34 -9.84
N ASN A 68 14.59 12.25 -9.61
CA ASN A 68 15.22 10.98 -9.23
C ASN A 68 14.72 10.51 -7.86
N SER A 69 14.60 11.41 -6.88
CA SER A 69 14.11 11.07 -5.54
C SER A 69 12.65 10.58 -5.60
N PHE A 70 11.82 11.18 -6.46
CA PHE A 70 10.44 10.72 -6.70
C PHE A 70 10.42 9.31 -7.33
N LEU A 71 11.23 9.09 -8.37
CA LEU A 71 11.31 7.79 -9.04
C LEU A 71 11.84 6.68 -8.12
N ASP A 72 12.80 7.01 -7.24
CA ASP A 72 13.34 6.06 -6.26
C ASP A 72 12.26 5.64 -5.26
N GLU A 73 11.47 6.59 -4.73
CA GLU A 73 10.34 6.30 -3.84
C GLU A 73 9.30 5.40 -4.51
N LEU A 74 8.97 5.68 -5.77
CA LEU A 74 8.02 4.87 -6.55
C LEU A 74 8.55 3.45 -6.76
N LYS A 75 9.78 3.30 -7.26
CA LYS A 75 10.41 2.00 -7.55
C LYS A 75 10.63 1.16 -6.29
N SER A 76 10.98 1.80 -5.16
CA SER A 76 11.15 1.09 -3.89
C SER A 76 9.85 0.44 -3.43
N THR A 77 8.73 1.16 -3.47
CA THR A 77 7.42 0.57 -3.13
C THR A 77 7.01 -0.51 -4.12
N GLU A 78 7.20 -0.31 -5.43
CA GLU A 78 6.91 -1.36 -6.43
C GLU A 78 7.72 -2.63 -6.19
N LYS A 79 9.02 -2.50 -5.85
CA LYS A 79 9.89 -3.64 -5.54
C LYS A 79 9.37 -4.42 -4.33
N VAL A 80 8.96 -3.71 -3.27
CA VAL A 80 8.37 -4.35 -2.08
C VAL A 80 7.10 -5.10 -2.45
N LEU A 81 6.16 -4.46 -3.15
CA LEU A 81 4.88 -5.09 -3.50
C LEU A 81 5.09 -6.34 -4.38
N LYS A 82 5.97 -6.27 -5.39
CA LYS A 82 6.36 -7.44 -6.19
C LYS A 82 6.99 -8.54 -5.34
N SER A 83 7.87 -8.20 -4.41
CA SER A 83 8.49 -9.21 -3.53
C SER A 83 7.48 -9.95 -2.64
N ILE A 84 6.34 -9.33 -2.33
CA ILE A 84 5.28 -9.90 -1.49
C ILE A 84 4.30 -10.74 -2.33
N LEU A 85 3.96 -10.27 -3.53
CA LEU A 85 2.86 -10.82 -4.35
C LEU A 85 3.30 -11.67 -5.55
N GLY A 86 4.58 -11.60 -5.96
CA GLY A 86 5.09 -12.25 -7.18
C GLY A 86 5.04 -11.33 -8.39
#